data_AF-A0A423UU87-F1
#
_entry.id   AF-A0A423UU87-F1
#
_cell.length_a   1.000
_cell.length_b   1.000
_cell.length_c   1.000
_cell.angle_alpha   90.00
_cell.angle_beta   90.00
_cell.angle_gamma   90.00
#
_symmetry.space_group_name_H-M   'P 1'
#
loop_
_entity.id
_entity.type
_entity.pdbx_description
1 polymer ?
#
loop_
_entity_poly.entity_id
_entity_poly.type
_entity_poly.pdbx_seq_one_letter_code
_entity_poly.pdbx_strand_id
1 'polypeptide(L)'
;MKQLLRALKRCSVVVATVAIAVVGLQPVTASAAPNPVVGGTRAAQGEFPFMVRLSMGCGGALYAKDIVLTAAHCVSGSGNNTSITATGGVVDLQSSSAIKVRSTKVLRAPGYNGTGKDWALIKLAQPINQPTLKIATTTAYNQGTFTVAGWGANREGGSQQRYLLKANVPFVSDAACRSAYGNELVANEEICAGYPDTGGVDTCQGDSGGPMFRRDNANEWVQVGIVSWGYGCARPGYPGVYAEVSTFASAIASAARTL
;
A
#
# COMPACT_ATOMS: atom_id res chain seq x y z
N MET A 1 -54.96 17.97 88.59
CA MET A 1 -56.31 17.44 88.30
C MET A 1 -56.17 16.51 87.09
N LYS A 2 -56.47 15.20 87.25
CA LYS A 2 -56.83 14.17 86.24
C LYS A 2 -56.03 14.15 84.90
N GLN A 3 -55.58 13.07 84.29
CA GLN A 3 -55.80 11.63 84.37
C GLN A 3 -54.82 11.04 83.30
N LEU A 4 -54.19 9.89 83.55
CA LEU A 4 -54.48 8.64 82.84
C LEU A 4 -54.62 8.77 81.31
N LEU A 5 -53.72 8.14 80.54
CA LEU A 5 -53.97 6.85 79.87
C LEU A 5 -52.87 6.45 78.88
N ARG A 6 -52.66 5.14 78.85
CA ARG A 6 -51.76 4.34 78.02
C ARG A 6 -52.09 4.45 76.53
N ALA A 7 -51.06 4.29 75.68
CA ALA A 7 -51.17 3.51 74.45
C ALA A 7 -49.80 2.96 74.03
N LEU A 8 -49.67 1.63 74.02
CA LEU A 8 -48.62 0.93 73.30
C LEU A 8 -48.76 1.18 71.79
N LYS A 9 -47.64 1.27 71.05
CA LYS A 9 -47.37 0.34 69.93
C LYS A 9 -46.04 0.61 69.21
N ARG A 10 -45.36 -0.51 68.96
CA ARG A 10 -44.57 -0.88 67.77
C ARG A 10 -43.12 -0.38 67.70
N CYS A 11 -42.22 -1.24 68.21
CA CYS A 11 -40.86 -1.39 67.69
C CYS A 11 -40.92 -1.56 66.16
N SER A 12 -40.26 -0.65 65.44
CA SER A 12 -39.94 -0.83 64.04
C SER A 12 -38.46 -1.15 63.95
N VAL A 13 -38.16 -2.37 63.51
CA VAL A 13 -36.81 -2.84 63.21
C VAL A 13 -36.36 -2.12 61.94
N VAL A 14 -35.31 -1.31 62.05
CA VAL A 14 -34.66 -0.69 60.89
C VAL A 14 -33.72 -1.72 60.28
N VAL A 15 -34.17 -2.36 59.19
CA VAL A 15 -33.29 -3.19 58.35
C VAL A 15 -32.53 -2.23 57.43
N ALA A 16 -31.25 -2.00 57.72
CA ALA A 16 -30.37 -1.24 56.84
C ALA A 16 -29.96 -2.13 55.65
N THR A 17 -30.56 -1.89 54.48
CA THR A 17 -30.15 -2.50 53.22
C THR A 17 -28.87 -1.83 52.71
N VAL A 18 -27.75 -2.54 52.77
CA VAL A 18 -26.51 -2.13 52.11
C VAL A 18 -26.65 -2.40 50.61
N ALA A 19 -26.90 -1.36 49.82
CA ALA A 19 -26.85 -1.44 48.37
C ALA A 19 -25.39 -1.50 47.91
N ILE A 20 -24.90 -2.70 47.57
CA ILE A 20 -23.61 -2.88 46.91
C ILE A 20 -23.78 -2.44 45.46
N ALA A 21 -23.24 -1.29 45.08
CA ALA A 21 -23.13 -0.87 43.70
C ALA A 21 -22.15 -1.79 42.98
N VAL A 22 -22.68 -2.79 42.26
CA VAL A 22 -21.88 -3.60 41.34
C VAL A 22 -21.55 -2.70 40.15
N VAL A 23 -20.38 -2.07 40.19
CA VAL A 23 -19.80 -1.40 39.02
C VAL A 23 -19.46 -2.52 38.03
N GLY A 24 -20.35 -2.75 37.08
CA GLY A 24 -20.11 -3.67 35.98
C GLY A 24 -18.91 -3.17 35.19
N LEU A 25 -17.80 -3.90 35.25
CA LEU A 25 -16.70 -3.74 34.30
C LEU A 25 -17.24 -4.12 32.92
N GLN A 26 -17.66 -3.12 32.15
CA GLN A 26 -17.91 -3.34 30.73
C GLN A 26 -16.58 -3.73 30.08
N PRO A 27 -16.53 -4.79 29.27
CA PRO A 27 -15.34 -5.09 28.49
C PRO A 27 -15.05 -3.88 27.60
N VAL A 28 -13.88 -3.28 27.78
CA VAL A 28 -13.35 -2.29 26.85
C VAL A 28 -13.25 -3.02 25.52
N THR A 29 -14.14 -2.70 24.58
CA THR A 29 -13.97 -3.13 23.20
C THR A 29 -12.63 -2.53 22.75
N ALA A 30 -11.65 -3.41 22.52
CA ALA A 30 -10.40 -3.00 21.89
C ALA A 30 -10.78 -2.39 20.53
N SER A 31 -10.71 -1.06 20.43
CA SER A 31 -10.80 -0.38 19.15
C SER A 31 -9.66 -0.94 18.30
N ALA A 32 -10.02 -1.60 17.20
CA ALA A 32 -9.03 -2.14 16.27
C ALA A 32 -8.10 -1.00 15.86
N ALA A 33 -6.80 -1.19 16.05
CA ALA A 33 -5.79 -0.24 15.60
C ALA A 33 -6.00 0.04 14.09
N PRO A 34 -5.84 1.29 13.62
CA PRO A 34 -6.08 1.63 12.23
C PRO A 34 -5.26 0.75 11.28
N ASN A 35 -5.94 0.17 10.30
CA ASN A 35 -5.43 -0.75 9.28
C ASN A 35 -4.32 -0.08 8.42
N PRO A 36 -3.12 -0.69 8.24
CA PRO A 36 -1.96 0.00 7.65
C PRO A 36 -1.57 -0.40 6.19
N VAL A 37 -0.93 0.52 5.41
CA VAL A 37 -1.42 1.01 4.09
C VAL A 37 -2.79 1.60 4.33
N VAL A 38 -3.23 2.72 3.75
CA VAL A 38 -4.52 3.25 4.26
C VAL A 38 -5.57 2.13 4.08
N GLY A 39 -6.13 1.62 5.18
CA GLY A 39 -7.01 0.44 5.17
C GLY A 39 -6.40 -0.96 4.94
N GLY A 40 -5.07 -1.17 4.94
CA GLY A 40 -4.42 -2.45 4.61
C GLY A 40 -4.06 -3.36 5.81
N THR A 41 -3.30 -4.43 5.55
CA THR A 41 -2.82 -5.40 6.55
C THR A 41 -1.38 -5.83 6.28
N ARG A 42 -0.69 -6.47 7.25
CA ARG A 42 0.67 -6.99 7.01
C ARG A 42 0.65 -8.13 5.99
N ALA A 43 1.60 -8.11 5.07
CA ALA A 43 1.89 -9.25 4.22
C ALA A 43 2.64 -10.32 5.01
N ALA A 44 2.39 -11.60 4.70
CA ALA A 44 3.16 -12.69 5.27
C ALA A 44 4.57 -12.73 4.66
N GLN A 45 5.55 -13.21 5.43
CA GLN A 45 6.90 -13.43 4.90
C GLN A 45 6.83 -14.40 3.71
N GLY A 46 7.39 -13.98 2.57
CA GLY A 46 7.37 -14.77 1.33
C GLY A 46 6.08 -14.69 0.52
N GLU A 47 5.07 -13.92 0.95
CA GLU A 47 3.81 -13.79 0.21
C GLU A 47 4.00 -13.11 -1.16
N PHE A 48 4.80 -12.03 -1.18
CA PHE A 48 5.14 -11.26 -2.39
C PHE A 48 6.67 -11.16 -2.49
N PRO A 49 7.36 -12.24 -2.88
CA PRO A 49 8.82 -12.31 -2.75
C PRO A 49 9.56 -11.43 -3.78
N PHE A 50 8.85 -10.94 -4.80
CA PHE A 50 9.33 -9.98 -5.79
C PHE A 50 9.41 -8.54 -5.27
N MET A 51 8.88 -8.24 -4.07
CA MET A 51 8.87 -6.88 -3.52
C MET A 51 10.27 -6.40 -3.14
N VAL A 52 10.56 -5.14 -3.49
CA VAL A 52 11.83 -4.48 -3.20
C VAL A 52 11.58 -3.11 -2.55
N ARG A 53 12.31 -2.83 -1.48
CA ARG A 53 12.41 -1.49 -0.90
C ARG A 53 13.64 -0.77 -1.46
N LEU A 54 13.47 0.46 -1.93
CA LEU A 54 14.55 1.29 -2.45
C LEU A 54 14.92 2.40 -1.45
N SER A 55 16.21 2.71 -1.34
CA SER A 55 16.76 3.59 -0.30
C SER A 55 16.32 5.06 -0.35
N MET A 56 15.78 5.54 -1.47
CA MET A 56 15.17 6.88 -1.56
C MET A 56 13.75 6.93 -0.96
N GLY A 57 13.26 5.82 -0.42
CA GLY A 57 11.93 5.74 0.18
C GLY A 57 10.84 5.24 -0.76
N CYS A 58 11.19 4.66 -1.91
CA CYS A 58 10.23 4.07 -2.86
C CYS A 58 10.14 2.54 -2.73
N GLY A 59 9.11 1.97 -3.34
CA GLY A 59 8.99 0.54 -3.64
C GLY A 59 9.48 0.19 -5.05
N GLY A 60 9.47 -1.10 -5.35
CA GLY A 60 9.77 -1.66 -6.66
C GLY A 60 9.46 -3.15 -6.69
N ALA A 61 9.52 -3.73 -7.89
CA ALA A 61 9.36 -5.17 -8.11
C ALA A 61 10.56 -5.75 -8.87
N LEU A 62 10.95 -6.98 -8.54
CA LEU A 62 11.93 -7.73 -9.31
C LEU A 62 11.36 -8.09 -10.69
N TYR A 63 11.71 -7.30 -11.71
CA TYR A 63 11.45 -7.62 -13.11
C TYR A 63 12.35 -8.76 -13.58
N ALA A 64 13.63 -8.69 -13.21
CA ALA A 64 14.58 -9.78 -13.24
C ALA A 64 15.28 -9.87 -11.88
N LYS A 65 16.02 -10.95 -11.60
CA LYS A 65 16.71 -11.10 -10.31
C LYS A 65 17.69 -9.95 -10.01
N ASP A 66 18.22 -9.32 -11.05
CA ASP A 66 19.14 -8.18 -10.99
C ASP A 66 18.56 -6.88 -11.60
N ILE A 67 17.26 -6.84 -11.89
CA ILE A 67 16.59 -5.64 -12.45
C ILE A 67 15.31 -5.36 -11.67
N VAL A 68 15.25 -4.19 -11.04
CA VAL A 68 14.05 -3.70 -10.33
C VAL A 68 13.28 -2.75 -11.24
N LEU A 69 11.99 -3.02 -11.44
CA LEU A 69 11.03 -2.08 -12.03
C LEU A 69 10.44 -1.20 -10.93
N THR A 70 10.44 0.11 -11.14
CA THR A 70 9.93 1.13 -10.22
C THR A 70 9.37 2.32 -11.01
N ALA A 71 8.99 3.39 -10.33
CA ALA A 71 8.48 4.61 -10.95
C ALA A 71 9.62 5.52 -11.45
N ALA A 72 9.36 6.29 -12.51
CA ALA A 72 10.29 7.26 -13.04
C ALA A 72 10.56 8.39 -12.04
N HIS A 73 9.54 8.82 -11.29
CA HIS A 73 9.67 9.87 -10.28
C HIS A 73 10.54 9.48 -9.08
N CYS A 74 10.77 8.18 -8.86
CA CYS A 74 11.66 7.69 -7.81
C CYS A 74 13.16 7.88 -8.14
N VAL A 75 13.51 8.23 -9.39
CA VAL A 75 14.90 8.34 -9.83
C VAL A 75 15.18 9.67 -10.54
N SER A 76 16.40 10.18 -10.38
CA SER A 76 16.79 11.49 -10.92
C SER A 76 17.02 11.51 -12.45
N GLY A 77 17.24 10.35 -13.07
CA GLY A 77 17.49 10.22 -14.51
C GLY A 77 18.17 8.91 -14.88
N SER A 78 18.46 8.75 -16.18
CA SER A 78 19.21 7.59 -16.70
C SER A 78 20.72 7.80 -16.56
N GLY A 79 21.46 6.73 -16.28
CA GLY A 79 22.92 6.76 -16.18
C GLY A 79 23.48 5.76 -15.18
N ASN A 80 24.80 5.76 -15.03
CA ASN A 80 25.47 5.00 -13.97
C ASN A 80 25.06 5.55 -12.61
N ASN A 81 24.66 4.67 -11.70
CA ASN A 81 24.25 5.04 -10.35
C ASN A 81 24.50 3.87 -9.41
N THR A 82 25.35 4.08 -8.41
CA THR A 82 25.72 3.09 -7.37
C THR A 82 25.26 3.49 -5.97
N SER A 83 24.44 4.54 -5.85
CA SER A 83 23.99 5.08 -4.56
C SER A 83 22.69 4.45 -4.07
N ILE A 84 21.89 3.84 -4.95
CA ILE A 84 20.61 3.23 -4.57
C ILE A 84 20.88 1.86 -3.94
N THR A 85 20.31 1.61 -2.77
CA THR A 85 20.29 0.29 -2.15
C THR A 85 18.90 -0.32 -2.29
N ALA A 86 18.81 -1.47 -2.93
CA ALA A 86 17.64 -2.33 -2.99
C ALA A 86 17.67 -3.31 -1.81
N THR A 87 16.58 -3.38 -1.05
CA THR A 87 16.37 -4.35 0.03
C THR A 87 15.24 -5.29 -0.37
N GLY A 88 15.51 -6.59 -0.44
CA GLY A 88 14.53 -7.61 -0.84
C GLY A 88 14.59 -8.88 0.00
N GLY A 89 13.66 -9.80 -0.28
CA GLY A 89 13.59 -11.13 0.37
C GLY A 89 12.95 -11.15 1.75
N VAL A 90 12.56 -10.01 2.31
CA VAL A 90 11.95 -9.91 3.65
C VAL A 90 10.78 -8.94 3.67
N VAL A 91 9.82 -9.18 4.56
CA VAL A 91 8.74 -8.21 4.85
C VAL A 91 9.13 -7.22 5.95
N ASP A 92 10.01 -7.60 6.86
CA ASP A 92 10.56 -6.73 7.90
C ASP A 92 11.91 -6.13 7.46
N LEU A 93 11.95 -4.82 7.23
CA LEU A 93 13.16 -4.10 6.78
C LEU A 93 14.33 -4.13 7.79
N GLN A 94 14.07 -4.52 9.04
CA GLN A 94 15.10 -4.71 10.07
C GLN A 94 15.52 -6.18 10.25
N SER A 95 14.97 -7.10 9.46
CA SER A 95 15.39 -8.50 9.49
C SER A 95 16.87 -8.65 9.11
N SER A 96 17.60 -9.46 9.86
CA SER A 96 18.98 -9.85 9.50
C SER A 96 19.06 -10.70 8.24
N SER A 97 17.94 -11.28 7.80
CA SER A 97 17.83 -12.02 6.54
C SER A 97 17.62 -11.13 5.32
N ALA A 98 17.55 -9.80 5.50
CA ALA A 98 17.36 -8.85 4.41
C ALA A 98 18.53 -8.90 3.41
N ILE A 99 18.22 -9.09 2.13
CA ILE A 99 19.22 -9.02 1.06
C ILE A 99 19.34 -7.56 0.63
N LYS A 100 20.51 -6.94 0.82
CA LYS A 100 20.77 -5.55 0.46
C LYS A 100 21.78 -5.48 -0.67
N VAL A 101 21.36 -4.92 -1.81
CA VAL A 101 22.19 -4.85 -3.02
C VAL A 101 22.23 -3.43 -3.54
N ARG A 102 23.42 -2.94 -3.93
CA ARG A 102 23.57 -1.63 -4.57
C ARG A 102 23.17 -1.69 -6.05
N SER A 103 22.69 -0.57 -6.57
CA SER A 103 22.53 -0.39 -8.00
C SER A 103 23.87 -0.26 -8.73
N THR A 104 23.85 -0.41 -10.05
CA THR A 104 24.97 -0.06 -10.94
C THR A 104 24.55 0.98 -11.99
N LYS A 105 23.30 0.89 -12.46
CA LYS A 105 22.77 1.72 -13.54
C LYS A 105 21.27 1.91 -13.36
N VAL A 106 20.78 3.05 -13.80
CA VAL A 106 19.35 3.39 -13.86
C VAL A 106 18.98 3.75 -15.29
N LEU A 107 17.79 3.32 -15.71
CA LEU A 107 17.12 3.82 -16.90
C LEU A 107 15.76 4.36 -16.51
N ARG A 108 15.58 5.67 -16.63
CA ARG A 108 14.28 6.32 -16.52
C ARG A 108 13.59 6.31 -17.88
N ALA A 109 12.27 6.14 -17.90
CA ALA A 109 11.48 6.20 -19.13
C ALA A 109 11.88 7.40 -20.00
N PRO A 110 12.20 7.19 -21.28
CA PRO A 110 12.47 8.28 -22.22
C PRO A 110 11.27 9.23 -22.31
N GLY A 111 11.52 10.53 -22.18
CA GLY A 111 10.48 11.56 -22.27
C GLY A 111 9.65 11.76 -21.00
N TYR A 112 9.95 11.08 -19.89
CA TYR A 112 9.32 11.40 -18.60
C TYR A 112 9.59 12.85 -18.21
N ASN A 113 8.53 13.62 -17.97
CA ASN A 113 8.57 15.05 -17.68
C ASN A 113 7.79 15.44 -16.40
N GLY A 114 7.37 14.46 -15.60
CA GLY A 114 6.50 14.67 -14.44
C GLY A 114 5.08 14.15 -14.59
N THR A 115 4.67 13.75 -15.81
CA THR A 115 3.33 13.23 -16.10
C THR A 115 3.42 12.10 -17.11
N GLY A 116 2.61 11.04 -16.93
CA GLY A 116 2.67 9.84 -17.76
C GLY A 116 4.05 9.17 -17.72
N LYS A 117 4.23 8.09 -18.51
CA LYS A 117 5.50 7.33 -18.65
C LYS A 117 6.22 7.05 -17.33
N ASP A 118 5.50 6.87 -16.23
CA ASP A 118 6.11 6.85 -14.90
C ASP A 118 6.69 5.48 -14.54
N TRP A 119 7.71 5.06 -15.30
CA TRP A 119 8.44 3.81 -15.09
C TRP A 119 9.96 4.02 -15.19
N ALA A 120 10.70 3.22 -14.44
CA ALA A 120 12.15 3.16 -14.49
C ALA A 120 12.65 1.75 -14.16
N LEU A 121 13.87 1.45 -14.62
CA LEU A 121 14.59 0.23 -14.31
C LEU A 121 15.86 0.55 -13.55
N ILE A 122 16.15 -0.25 -12.53
CA ILE A 122 17.38 -0.18 -11.74
C ILE A 122 18.11 -1.51 -11.88
N LYS A 123 19.30 -1.49 -12.48
CA LYS A 123 20.21 -2.64 -12.52
C LYS A 123 20.91 -2.77 -11.17
N LEU A 124 20.92 -3.97 -10.62
CA LEU A 124 21.58 -4.31 -9.37
C LEU A 124 22.98 -4.86 -9.64
N ALA A 125 23.90 -4.63 -8.70
CA ALA A 125 25.26 -5.16 -8.77
C ALA A 125 25.32 -6.69 -8.61
N GLN A 126 24.31 -7.26 -7.95
CA GLN A 126 24.16 -8.70 -7.73
C GLN A 126 22.68 -9.08 -7.82
N PRO A 127 22.36 -10.33 -8.22
CA PRO A 127 20.97 -10.79 -8.22
C PRO A 127 20.44 -10.96 -6.80
N ILE A 128 19.21 -10.52 -6.56
CA ILE A 128 18.39 -10.95 -5.43
C ILE A 128 17.71 -12.25 -5.85
N ASN A 129 18.13 -13.39 -5.27
CA ASN A 129 17.67 -14.72 -5.67
C ASN A 129 16.26 -15.04 -5.13
N GLN A 130 15.27 -14.25 -5.54
CA GLN A 130 13.84 -14.41 -5.25
C GLN A 130 13.06 -14.58 -6.56
N PRO A 131 11.82 -15.10 -6.53
CA PRO A 131 10.92 -15.05 -7.67
C PRO A 131 10.73 -13.64 -8.21
N THR A 132 10.60 -13.53 -9.52
CA THR A 132 10.34 -12.27 -10.24
C THR A 132 8.84 -12.08 -10.44
N LEU A 133 8.43 -10.86 -10.77
CA LEU A 133 7.05 -10.55 -11.12
C LEU A 133 6.93 -10.34 -12.63
N LYS A 134 6.13 -11.18 -13.27
CA LYS A 134 5.78 -11.01 -14.69
C LYS A 134 5.01 -9.70 -14.86
N ILE A 135 5.30 -8.96 -15.92
CA ILE A 135 4.53 -7.77 -16.29
C ILE A 135 3.42 -8.12 -17.29
N ALA A 136 2.30 -7.42 -17.23
CA ALA A 136 1.26 -7.52 -18.24
C ALA A 136 1.79 -6.98 -19.58
N THR A 137 1.63 -7.75 -20.65
CA THR A 137 1.97 -7.35 -22.03
C THR A 137 0.75 -7.08 -22.90
N THR A 138 -0.45 -7.25 -22.31
CA THR A 138 -1.75 -7.01 -22.94
C THR A 138 -2.68 -6.38 -21.90
N THR A 139 -3.77 -5.79 -22.36
CA THR A 139 -4.77 -5.12 -21.49
C THR A 139 -5.74 -6.10 -20.81
N ALA A 140 -5.59 -7.41 -21.02
CA ALA A 140 -6.52 -8.44 -20.51
C ALA A 140 -6.71 -8.39 -18.98
N TYR A 141 -5.69 -7.88 -18.27
CA TYR A 141 -5.65 -7.80 -16.81
C TYR A 141 -5.93 -6.39 -16.26
N ASN A 142 -6.21 -5.40 -17.11
CA ASN A 142 -6.43 -3.99 -16.71
C ASN A 142 -7.87 -3.76 -16.22
N GLN A 143 -8.34 -4.60 -15.32
CA GLN A 143 -9.70 -4.58 -14.76
C GLN A 143 -9.76 -5.36 -13.44
N GLY A 144 -10.93 -5.45 -12.81
CA GLY A 144 -11.15 -6.28 -11.62
C GLY A 144 -10.48 -5.73 -10.37
N THR A 145 -10.21 -6.62 -9.40
CA THR A 145 -9.55 -6.24 -8.15
C THR A 145 -8.05 -6.48 -8.25
N PHE A 146 -7.28 -5.47 -7.85
CA PHE A 146 -5.83 -5.53 -7.75
C PHE A 146 -5.38 -5.63 -6.30
N THR A 147 -4.19 -6.17 -6.12
CA THR A 147 -3.42 -6.11 -4.89
C THR A 147 -2.31 -5.08 -5.04
N VAL A 148 -2.15 -4.25 -4.02
CA VAL A 148 -1.03 -3.31 -3.86
C VAL A 148 -0.28 -3.66 -2.60
N ALA A 149 1.04 -3.47 -2.61
CA ALA A 149 1.87 -3.73 -1.44
C ALA A 149 3.04 -2.75 -1.36
N GLY A 150 3.44 -2.39 -0.15
CA GLY A 150 4.56 -1.50 0.07
C GLY A 150 4.86 -1.19 1.54
N TRP A 151 5.87 -0.36 1.73
CA TRP A 151 6.36 0.13 3.03
C TRP A 151 6.13 1.64 3.18
N GLY A 152 5.21 2.20 2.39
CA GLY A 152 4.78 3.59 2.47
C GLY A 152 3.93 3.86 3.71
N ALA A 153 3.55 5.12 3.88
CA ALA A 153 2.77 5.57 5.02
C ALA A 153 1.41 4.88 5.11
N ASN A 154 0.93 4.63 6.33
CA ASN A 154 -0.40 4.07 6.57
C ASN A 154 -1.52 5.10 6.70
N ARG A 155 -1.17 6.38 6.57
CA ARG A 155 -2.07 7.53 6.56
C ARG A 155 -1.37 8.66 5.82
N GLU A 156 -2.14 9.59 5.28
CA GLU A 156 -1.59 10.77 4.63
C GLU A 156 -0.68 11.56 5.59
N GLY A 157 0.52 11.92 5.13
CA GLY A 157 1.54 12.59 5.95
C GLY A 157 2.13 11.73 7.08
N GLY A 158 1.86 10.42 7.09
CA GLY A 158 2.39 9.48 8.06
C GLY A 158 3.83 9.05 7.77
N SER A 159 4.42 8.31 8.73
CA SER A 159 5.75 7.71 8.57
C SER A 159 5.71 6.45 7.72
N GLN A 160 6.80 6.20 7.00
CA GLN A 160 7.04 4.94 6.30
C GLN A 160 7.11 3.77 7.29
N GLN A 161 6.82 2.56 6.81
CA GLN A 161 6.53 1.40 7.64
C GLN A 161 7.71 0.44 7.65
N ARG A 162 7.95 -0.21 8.80
CA ARG A 162 8.98 -1.24 8.94
C ARG A 162 8.59 -2.56 8.25
N TYR A 163 7.32 -2.93 8.36
CA TYR A 163 6.77 -4.19 7.84
C TYR A 163 6.05 -3.95 6.52
N LEU A 164 6.13 -4.91 5.59
CA LEU A 164 5.41 -4.85 4.32
C LEU A 164 3.91 -4.95 4.58
N LEU A 165 3.17 -4.06 3.93
CA LEU A 165 1.74 -3.97 4.03
C LEU A 165 1.12 -4.25 2.67
N LYS A 166 -0.13 -4.71 2.67
CA LYS A 166 -0.91 -5.03 1.48
C LYS A 166 -2.35 -4.57 1.61
N ALA A 167 -2.95 -4.22 0.49
CA ALA A 167 -4.37 -3.93 0.38
C ALA A 167 -4.91 -4.39 -0.98
N ASN A 168 -6.23 -4.52 -1.06
CA ASN A 168 -6.91 -4.75 -2.33
C ASN A 168 -7.63 -3.47 -2.74
N VAL A 169 -7.51 -3.12 -4.02
CA VAL A 169 -8.13 -1.93 -4.62
C VAL A 169 -8.84 -2.34 -5.91
N PRO A 170 -10.13 -1.98 -6.08
CA PRO A 170 -10.86 -2.31 -7.31
C PRO A 170 -10.47 -1.34 -8.42
N PHE A 171 -10.52 -1.82 -9.66
CA PHE A 171 -10.34 -1.02 -10.86
C PHE A 171 -11.35 0.13 -10.94
N VAL A 172 -10.86 1.29 -11.39
CA VAL A 172 -11.67 2.46 -11.72
C VAL A 172 -11.39 2.81 -13.18
N SER A 173 -12.44 2.91 -13.99
CA SER A 173 -12.30 3.24 -15.42
C SER A 173 -11.72 4.64 -15.63
N ASP A 174 -11.03 4.84 -16.76
CA ASP A 174 -10.49 6.15 -17.14
C ASP A 174 -11.55 7.25 -17.11
N ALA A 175 -12.79 6.95 -17.51
CA ALA A 175 -13.88 7.93 -17.48
C ALA A 175 -14.25 8.36 -16.05
N ALA A 176 -14.33 7.39 -15.12
CA ALA A 176 -14.59 7.68 -13.71
C ALA A 176 -13.38 8.40 -13.07
N CYS A 177 -12.16 7.96 -13.38
CA CYS A 177 -10.94 8.58 -12.87
C CYS A 177 -10.75 10.01 -13.41
N ARG A 178 -11.08 10.25 -14.68
CA ARG A 178 -11.10 11.59 -15.28
C ARG A 178 -12.14 12.51 -14.65
N SER A 179 -13.22 11.97 -14.10
CA SER A 179 -14.18 12.77 -13.34
C SER A 179 -13.59 13.33 -12.04
N ALA A 180 -12.54 12.66 -11.50
CA ALA A 180 -11.79 13.12 -10.34
C ALA A 180 -10.63 14.07 -10.70
N TYR A 181 -9.88 13.74 -11.76
CA TYR A 181 -8.60 14.39 -12.06
C TYR A 181 -8.60 15.29 -13.31
N GLY A 182 -9.69 15.29 -14.09
CA GLY A 182 -9.78 16.08 -15.32
C GLY A 182 -8.66 15.77 -16.32
N ASN A 183 -8.04 16.83 -16.86
CA ASN A 183 -7.02 16.73 -17.89
C ASN A 183 -5.64 16.29 -17.39
N GLU A 184 -5.45 16.13 -16.07
CA GLU A 184 -4.19 15.62 -15.51
C GLU A 184 -4.02 14.12 -15.74
N LEU A 185 -5.12 13.39 -15.92
CA LEU A 185 -5.09 11.97 -16.25
C LEU A 185 -4.70 11.74 -17.72
N VAL A 186 -3.57 11.07 -17.95
CA VAL A 186 -3.09 10.67 -19.27
C VAL A 186 -3.60 9.28 -19.60
N ALA A 187 -4.76 9.22 -20.26
CA ALA A 187 -5.35 7.96 -20.68
C ALA A 187 -4.40 7.13 -21.55
N ASN A 188 -4.49 5.81 -21.41
CA ASN A 188 -3.59 4.80 -21.98
C ASN A 188 -2.17 4.81 -21.41
N GLU A 189 -1.77 5.77 -20.58
CA GLU A 189 -0.49 5.73 -19.85
C GLU A 189 -0.71 5.46 -18.35
N GLU A 190 -1.94 5.61 -17.87
CA GLU A 190 -2.31 5.57 -16.47
C GLU A 190 -3.56 4.71 -16.26
N ILE A 191 -3.54 3.88 -15.23
CA ILE A 191 -4.66 3.03 -14.79
C ILE A 191 -5.02 3.40 -13.35
N CYS A 192 -6.32 3.51 -13.06
CA CYS A 192 -6.79 3.91 -11.74
C CYS A 192 -7.38 2.75 -10.94
N ALA A 193 -7.21 2.81 -9.62
CA ALA A 193 -7.79 1.85 -8.70
C ALA A 193 -8.03 2.46 -7.32
N GLY A 194 -9.08 1.99 -6.65
CA GLY A 194 -9.42 2.43 -5.31
C GLY A 194 -10.92 2.56 -5.11
N TYR A 195 -11.31 3.19 -4.02
CA TYR A 195 -12.70 3.34 -3.63
C TYR A 195 -13.11 4.81 -3.76
N PRO A 196 -13.51 5.29 -4.95
CA PRO A 196 -13.82 6.71 -5.13
C PRO A 196 -14.98 7.17 -4.25
N ASP A 197 -15.97 6.33 -3.96
CA ASP A 197 -17.13 6.77 -3.16
C ASP A 197 -16.81 6.93 -1.67
N THR A 198 -15.98 6.05 -1.11
CA THR A 198 -15.74 5.98 0.34
C THR A 198 -14.33 6.37 0.75
N GLY A 199 -13.37 6.37 -0.18
CA GLY A 199 -11.95 6.39 0.14
C GLY A 199 -11.57 5.22 1.06
N GLY A 200 -10.68 5.49 2.00
CA GLY A 200 -10.34 4.60 3.12
C GLY A 200 -9.33 3.48 2.80
N VAL A 201 -9.19 3.08 1.52
CA VAL A 201 -8.14 2.14 1.11
C VAL A 201 -7.33 2.68 -0.08
N ASP A 202 -6.02 2.83 0.08
CA ASP A 202 -5.11 3.36 -0.95
C ASP A 202 -3.63 3.13 -0.63
N THR A 203 -2.80 3.18 -1.67
CA THR A 203 -1.35 3.41 -1.55
C THR A 203 -1.06 4.83 -1.06
N CYS A 204 0.13 5.06 -0.49
CA CYS A 204 0.47 6.38 0.06
C CYS A 204 1.96 6.70 -0.07
N GLN A 205 2.41 7.80 0.56
CA GLN A 205 3.78 8.27 0.46
C GLN A 205 4.79 7.17 0.82
N GLY A 206 5.62 6.80 -0.15
CA GLY A 206 6.63 5.76 -0.01
C GLY A 206 6.23 4.38 -0.52
N ASP A 207 4.99 4.19 -0.98
CA ASP A 207 4.60 3.05 -1.81
C ASP A 207 4.93 3.27 -3.29
N SER A 208 5.13 4.53 -3.70
CA SER A 208 5.65 4.98 -5.00
C SER A 208 6.63 4.00 -5.63
N GLY A 209 6.39 3.62 -6.88
CA GLY A 209 7.21 2.66 -7.60
C GLY A 209 6.93 1.18 -7.29
N GLY A 210 6.18 0.87 -6.23
CA GLY A 210 5.71 -0.47 -5.95
C GLY A 210 4.78 -1.02 -7.04
N PRO A 211 4.64 -2.35 -7.16
CA PRO A 211 3.75 -2.95 -8.13
C PRO A 211 2.28 -2.90 -7.65
N MET A 212 1.38 -2.64 -8.59
CA MET A 212 -0.02 -3.06 -8.50
C MET A 212 -0.20 -4.30 -9.39
N PHE A 213 -0.74 -5.37 -8.84
CA PHE A 213 -0.73 -6.68 -9.49
C PHE A 213 -2.02 -7.47 -9.21
N ARG A 214 -2.29 -8.49 -10.02
CA ARG A 214 -3.41 -9.42 -9.82
C ARG A 214 -3.05 -10.82 -10.34
N ARG A 215 -3.93 -11.80 -10.12
CA ARG A 215 -3.76 -13.14 -10.69
C ARG A 215 -4.13 -13.16 -12.17
N ASP A 216 -3.31 -13.82 -12.97
CA ASP A 216 -3.57 -14.11 -14.38
C ASP A 216 -4.42 -15.39 -14.54
N ASN A 217 -4.71 -15.79 -15.79
CA ASN A 217 -5.54 -16.96 -16.06
C ASN A 217 -4.90 -18.30 -15.61
N ALA A 218 -3.59 -18.32 -15.39
CA ALA A 218 -2.86 -19.47 -14.86
C ALA A 218 -2.70 -19.40 -13.34
N ASN A 219 -3.38 -18.45 -12.68
CA ASN A 219 -3.28 -18.18 -11.26
C ASN A 219 -1.87 -17.75 -10.81
N GLU A 220 -1.09 -17.11 -11.69
CA GLU A 220 0.20 -16.49 -11.36
C GLU A 220 0.05 -14.99 -11.16
N TRP A 221 0.92 -14.37 -10.36
CA TRP A 221 0.91 -12.92 -10.20
C TRP A 221 1.40 -12.21 -11.47
N VAL A 222 0.67 -11.20 -11.92
CA VAL A 222 1.04 -10.32 -13.04
C VAL A 222 0.92 -8.85 -12.62
N GLN A 223 1.96 -8.07 -12.89
CA GLN A 223 1.99 -6.63 -12.64
C GLN A 223 1.22 -5.88 -13.73
N VAL A 224 0.23 -5.10 -13.31
CA VAL A 224 -0.62 -4.28 -14.19
C VAL A 224 -0.35 -2.78 -14.02
N GLY A 225 0.15 -2.38 -12.85
CA GLY A 225 0.42 -0.98 -12.53
C GLY A 225 1.74 -0.77 -11.78
N ILE A 226 2.20 0.47 -11.76
CA ILE A 226 3.26 0.97 -10.89
C ILE A 226 2.67 2.12 -10.09
N VAL A 227 2.76 2.08 -8.76
CA VAL A 227 2.27 3.18 -7.89
C VAL A 227 2.90 4.49 -8.33
N SER A 228 2.07 5.45 -8.75
CA SER A 228 2.54 6.67 -9.42
C SER A 228 2.18 7.92 -8.63
N TRP A 229 0.89 8.27 -8.57
CA TRP A 229 0.44 9.50 -7.91
C TRP A 229 -1.04 9.41 -7.48
N GLY A 230 -1.50 10.45 -6.78
CA GLY A 230 -2.88 10.62 -6.34
C GLY A 230 -3.03 11.88 -5.52
N TYR A 231 -4.26 12.37 -5.36
CA TYR A 231 -4.53 13.54 -4.50
C TYR A 231 -4.78 13.11 -3.06
N GLY A 232 -3.77 13.28 -2.22
CA GLY A 232 -3.78 12.75 -0.86
C GLY A 232 -3.62 11.23 -0.84
N CYS A 233 -4.05 10.60 0.25
CA CYS A 233 -4.11 9.13 0.33
C CYS A 233 -5.49 8.70 0.81
N ALA A 234 -6.16 7.84 0.03
CA ALA A 234 -7.47 7.27 0.36
C ALA A 234 -8.57 8.31 0.63
N ARG A 235 -8.50 9.45 -0.06
CA ARG A 235 -9.54 10.46 0.00
C ARG A 235 -10.75 10.03 -0.83
N PRO A 236 -11.99 10.17 -0.33
CA PRO A 236 -13.17 10.07 -1.18
C PRO A 236 -13.05 11.01 -2.38
N GLY A 237 -13.48 10.54 -3.54
CA GLY A 237 -13.40 11.21 -4.84
C GLY A 237 -12.10 10.97 -5.60
N TYR A 238 -11.00 10.56 -4.94
CA TYR A 238 -9.68 10.50 -5.55
C TYR A 238 -9.10 9.08 -5.49
N PRO A 239 -9.34 8.23 -6.51
CA PRO A 239 -8.71 6.92 -6.59
C PRO A 239 -7.20 7.06 -6.85
N GLY A 240 -6.40 6.07 -6.45
CA GLY A 240 -4.97 6.05 -6.76
C GLY A 240 -4.73 5.92 -8.26
N VAL A 241 -3.68 6.59 -8.76
CA VAL A 241 -3.24 6.53 -10.15
C VAL A 241 -1.92 5.77 -10.26
N TYR A 242 -1.88 4.85 -11.20
CA TYR A 242 -0.76 3.94 -11.42
C TYR A 242 -0.32 4.04 -12.88
N ALA A 243 0.97 3.93 -13.18
CA ALA A 243 1.41 3.83 -14.57
C ALA A 243 0.90 2.51 -15.18
N GLU A 244 0.26 2.57 -16.35
CA GLU A 244 -0.33 1.40 -17.02
C GLU A 244 0.76 0.54 -17.67
N VAL A 245 1.12 -0.57 -17.02
CA VAL A 245 2.31 -1.37 -17.38
C VAL A 245 2.17 -2.00 -18.76
N SER A 246 0.98 -2.42 -19.17
CA SER A 246 0.75 -3.03 -20.49
C SER A 246 1.13 -2.11 -21.64
N THR A 247 0.89 -0.81 -21.52
CA THR A 247 1.28 0.20 -22.51
C THR A 247 2.79 0.27 -22.67
N PHE A 248 3.53 0.15 -21.57
CA PHE A 248 4.98 0.31 -21.56
C PHE A 248 5.76 -1.01 -21.67
N ALA A 249 5.10 -2.17 -21.69
CA ALA A 249 5.75 -3.47 -21.59
C ALA A 249 6.84 -3.70 -22.64
N SER A 250 6.59 -3.29 -23.89
CA SER A 250 7.58 -3.39 -24.98
C SER A 250 8.79 -2.46 -24.76
N ALA A 251 8.54 -1.24 -24.27
CA ALA A 251 9.59 -0.27 -23.96
C ALA A 251 10.42 -0.70 -22.74
N ILE A 252 9.78 -1.21 -21.69
CA ILE A 252 10.42 -1.78 -20.50
C ILE A 252 11.32 -2.95 -20.90
N ALA A 253 10.81 -3.90 -21.69
CA ALA A 253 11.61 -5.03 -22.16
C ALA A 253 12.80 -4.59 -23.02
N SER A 254 12.61 -3.57 -23.86
CA SER A 254 13.69 -3.00 -24.69
C SER A 254 14.76 -2.31 -23.85
N ALA A 255 14.36 -1.53 -22.84
CA ALA A 255 15.28 -0.88 -21.92
C ALA A 255 16.05 -1.91 -21.07
N ALA A 256 15.39 -2.95 -20.57
CA ALA A 256 16.00 -4.00 -19.76
C ALA A 256 17.16 -4.72 -20.49
N ARG A 257 17.07 -4.89 -21.81
CA ARG A 257 18.15 -5.48 -22.63
C ARG A 257 19.42 -4.61 -22.72
N THR A 258 19.37 -3.36 -22.28
CA THR A 258 20.51 -2.43 -22.31
C THR A 258 21.20 -2.24 -20.94
N LEU A 259 20.80 -3.06 -19.95
CA LEU A 259 21.26 -3.01 -18.55
C LEU A 259 22.22 -4.12 -18.14
#